data_AF-A0A2N0NJB8-F1
#
_entry.id   AF-A0A2N0NJB8-F1
#
_cell.length_a   1.000
_cell.length_b   1.000
_cell.length_c   1.000
_cell.angle_alpha   90.00
_cell.angle_beta   90.00
_cell.angle_gamma   90.00
#
_symmetry.space_group_name_H-M   'P 1'
#
loop_
_entity.id
_entity.type
_entity.pdbx_description
1 polymer ?
#
loop_
_entity_poly.entity_id
_entity_poly.type
_entity_poly.pdbx_seq_one_letter_code
_entity_poly.pdbx_strand_id
1 'polypeptide(L)'
;MNFIIPDPVRRALYNLTAGHVGLCRFVLRVLRDQFRENGKTVEMLQYLASTLLIDGMIGCARAFYWTRDWKVNKPETEFIRNKLLQPNTPFSGNLLDPVIKKFIKMGLITTINTNDERLTFSAPIMRSVLSNYLFNAPLNVNQSPSSTFDEFLLRTIERMSSSTLKESLGKGSYLYERTWQMEWFRTAKTVIPENASVSSDVGGSFGSVGFLDFYVDNGHCWGVELTREGEKLKKHAKRFESN
;
A
#
# COMPACT_ATOMS: atom_id res chain seq x y z
N MET A 1 -33.03 -10.03 6.40
CA MET A 1 -32.02 -9.50 7.33
C MET A 1 -31.14 -8.51 6.58
N ASN A 2 -31.03 -7.27 7.08
CA ASN A 2 -30.16 -6.24 6.50
C ASN A 2 -28.71 -6.52 6.91
N PHE A 3 -27.78 -6.49 5.96
CA PHE A 3 -26.36 -6.60 6.25
C PHE A 3 -25.87 -5.28 6.87
N ILE A 4 -25.50 -5.31 8.14
CA ILE A 4 -25.00 -4.13 8.87
C ILE A 4 -23.47 -4.19 8.90
N ILE A 5 -22.83 -3.13 8.42
CA ILE A 5 -21.36 -3.03 8.43
C ILE A 5 -20.94 -2.30 9.71
N PRO A 6 -20.10 -2.91 10.57
CA PRO A 6 -19.62 -2.28 11.79
C PRO A 6 -18.81 -0.99 11.54
N ASP A 7 -18.85 -0.04 12.47
CA ASP A 7 -18.17 1.27 12.37
C ASP A 7 -16.68 1.19 12.08
N PRO A 8 -15.89 0.30 12.70
CA PRO A 8 -14.48 0.13 12.34
C PRO A 8 -14.30 -0.25 10.87
N VAL A 9 -15.15 -1.13 10.34
CA VAL A 9 -15.12 -1.59 8.94
C VAL A 9 -15.54 -0.47 8.00
N ARG A 10 -16.55 0.33 8.36
CA ARG A 10 -16.97 1.51 7.58
C ARG A 10 -15.85 2.53 7.46
N ARG A 11 -15.15 2.83 8.56
CA ARG A 11 -14.00 3.73 8.57
C ARG A 11 -12.84 3.17 7.75
N ALA A 12 -12.52 1.88 7.91
CA ALA A 12 -11.44 1.25 7.16
C ALA A 12 -11.72 1.25 5.65
N LEU A 13 -12.96 0.94 5.25
CA LEU A 13 -13.39 1.04 3.86
C LEU A 13 -13.22 2.45 3.32
N TYR A 14 -13.68 3.47 4.05
CA TYR A 14 -13.56 4.86 3.61
C TYR A 14 -12.09 5.29 3.48
N ASN A 15 -11.25 4.96 4.47
CA ASN A 15 -9.83 5.27 4.43
C ASN A 15 -9.13 4.57 3.27
N LEU A 16 -9.48 3.32 2.98
CA LEU A 16 -8.91 2.54 1.88
C LEU A 16 -9.28 3.14 0.50
N THR A 17 -10.54 3.55 0.34
CA THR A 17 -11.08 3.96 -0.97
C THR A 17 -11.13 5.47 -1.18
N ALA A 18 -10.93 6.27 -0.15
CA ALA A 18 -11.20 7.72 -0.11
C ALA A 18 -12.59 8.10 -0.65
N GLY A 19 -13.58 7.20 -0.55
CA GLY A 19 -14.91 7.43 -1.08
C GLY A 19 -15.05 7.21 -2.60
N HIS A 20 -14.03 6.72 -3.30
CA HIS A 20 -14.11 6.44 -4.73
C HIS A 20 -15.25 5.46 -5.04
N VAL A 21 -16.31 5.94 -5.71
CA VAL A 21 -17.60 5.25 -5.84
C VAL A 21 -17.48 3.82 -6.39
N GLY A 22 -16.65 3.62 -7.42
CA GLY A 22 -16.44 2.30 -8.01
C GLY A 22 -15.76 1.30 -7.05
N LEU A 23 -14.87 1.79 -6.19
CA LEU A 23 -14.14 0.98 -5.22
C LEU A 23 -15.03 0.71 -4.00
N CYS A 24 -15.70 1.74 -3.47
CA CYS A 24 -16.70 1.58 -2.42
C CYS A 24 -17.75 0.55 -2.79
N ARG A 25 -18.36 0.66 -3.97
CA ARG A 25 -19.37 -0.29 -4.45
C ARG A 25 -18.81 -1.71 -4.55
N PHE A 26 -17.58 -1.87 -5.03
CA PHE A 26 -16.94 -3.18 -5.12
C PHE A 26 -16.76 -3.78 -3.73
N VAL A 27 -16.11 -3.06 -2.81
CA VAL A 27 -15.80 -3.50 -1.45
C VAL A 27 -17.09 -3.83 -0.67
N LEU A 28 -18.10 -2.96 -0.73
CA LEU A 28 -19.39 -3.19 -0.07
C LEU A 28 -20.09 -4.47 -0.57
N ARG A 29 -20.02 -4.72 -1.88
CA ARG A 29 -20.60 -5.93 -2.48
C ARG A 29 -19.89 -7.18 -1.97
N VAL A 30 -18.56 -7.22 -2.02
CA VAL A 30 -17.81 -8.41 -1.59
C VAL A 30 -17.94 -8.66 -0.08
N LEU A 31 -17.94 -7.60 0.74
CA LEU A 31 -18.17 -7.71 2.18
C LEU A 31 -19.55 -8.32 2.46
N ARG A 32 -20.58 -7.85 1.76
CA ARG A 32 -21.93 -8.43 1.89
C ARG A 32 -21.91 -9.89 1.46
N ASP A 33 -21.38 -10.20 0.28
CA ASP A 33 -21.47 -11.55 -0.29
C ASP A 33 -20.71 -12.57 0.59
N GLN A 34 -19.62 -12.16 1.23
CA GLN A 34 -18.80 -13.03 2.07
C GLN A 34 -19.24 -13.11 3.54
N PHE A 35 -19.78 -12.02 4.10
CA PHE A 35 -19.95 -11.88 5.56
C PHE A 35 -21.40 -11.65 6.00
N ARG A 36 -22.38 -11.75 5.09
CA ARG A 36 -23.80 -11.45 5.38
C ARG A 36 -24.38 -12.24 6.54
N GLU A 37 -24.00 -13.50 6.69
CA GLU A 37 -24.68 -14.41 7.64
C GLU A 37 -24.00 -14.46 9.00
N ASN A 38 -22.67 -14.34 9.09
CA ASN A 38 -21.91 -14.53 10.34
C ASN A 38 -20.60 -13.73 10.42
N GLY A 39 -20.50 -12.60 9.73
CA GLY A 39 -19.25 -11.83 9.69
C GLY A 39 -18.85 -11.21 11.02
N LYS A 40 -17.68 -11.55 11.54
CA LYS A 40 -17.08 -10.83 12.67
C LYS A 40 -16.35 -9.58 12.18
N THR A 41 -16.37 -8.52 12.98
CA THR A 41 -15.65 -7.27 12.69
C THR A 41 -14.18 -7.51 12.34
N VAL A 42 -13.49 -8.37 13.11
CA VAL A 42 -12.06 -8.67 12.89
C VAL A 42 -11.82 -9.35 11.54
N GLU A 43 -12.64 -10.32 11.17
CA GLU A 43 -12.53 -11.05 9.90
C GLU A 43 -12.78 -10.11 8.70
N MET A 44 -13.74 -9.19 8.82
CA MET A 44 -13.97 -8.16 7.80
C MET A 44 -12.77 -7.22 7.66
N LEU A 45 -12.16 -6.79 8.77
CA LEU A 45 -10.98 -5.92 8.74
C LEU A 45 -9.76 -6.65 8.14
N GLN A 46 -9.53 -7.91 8.52
CA GLN A 46 -8.49 -8.76 7.92
C GLN A 46 -8.72 -8.89 6.41
N TYR A 47 -9.97 -9.12 5.98
CA TYR A 47 -10.29 -9.18 4.56
C TYR A 47 -10.00 -7.86 3.83
N LEU A 48 -10.27 -6.71 4.44
CA LEU A 48 -9.91 -5.41 3.87
C LEU A 48 -8.39 -5.23 3.69
N ALA A 49 -7.56 -5.92 4.48
CA ALA A 49 -6.09 -5.89 4.38
C ALA A 49 -5.52 -6.98 3.46
N SER A 50 -6.33 -7.97 3.10
CA SER A 50 -5.90 -9.18 2.39
C SER A 50 -5.60 -8.94 0.92
N THR A 51 -4.72 -9.76 0.34
CA THR A 51 -4.55 -9.81 -1.11
C THR A 51 -5.77 -10.29 -1.85
N LEU A 52 -6.62 -11.13 -1.23
CA LEU A 52 -7.86 -11.59 -1.87
C LEU A 52 -8.74 -10.42 -2.32
N LEU A 53 -8.86 -9.38 -1.48
CA LEU A 53 -9.58 -8.18 -1.87
C LEU A 53 -8.84 -7.41 -2.98
N ILE A 54 -7.52 -7.25 -2.84
CA ILE A 54 -6.68 -6.51 -3.81
C ILE A 54 -6.74 -7.16 -5.19
N ASP A 55 -6.52 -8.47 -5.27
CA ASP A 55 -6.56 -9.26 -6.50
C ASP A 55 -7.96 -9.25 -7.10
N GLY A 56 -9.00 -9.37 -6.29
CA GLY A 56 -10.38 -9.22 -6.72
C GLY A 56 -10.66 -7.85 -7.33
N MET A 57 -10.13 -6.78 -6.73
CA MET A 57 -10.26 -5.42 -7.28
C MET A 57 -9.47 -5.26 -8.58
N ILE A 58 -8.24 -5.74 -8.66
CA ILE A 58 -7.41 -5.70 -9.87
C ILE A 58 -8.09 -6.47 -11.01
N GLY A 59 -8.65 -7.64 -10.70
CA GLY A 59 -9.31 -8.50 -11.67
C GLY A 59 -10.64 -7.95 -12.18
N CYS A 60 -11.42 -7.25 -11.33
CA CYS A 60 -12.83 -6.96 -11.63
C CYS A 60 -13.23 -5.47 -11.56
N ALA A 61 -12.50 -4.62 -10.86
CA ALA A 61 -12.88 -3.21 -10.71
C ALA A 61 -12.32 -2.36 -11.86
N ARG A 62 -13.20 -1.57 -12.49
CA ARG A 62 -12.82 -0.68 -13.61
C ARG A 62 -11.68 0.29 -13.26
N ALA A 63 -11.62 0.71 -12.00
CA ALA A 63 -10.57 1.57 -11.48
C ALA A 63 -9.16 0.99 -11.68
N PHE A 64 -9.05 -0.33 -11.86
CA PHE A 64 -7.78 -1.04 -12.04
C PHE A 64 -7.59 -1.63 -13.45
N TYR A 65 -8.45 -1.33 -14.43
CA TYR A 65 -8.28 -1.88 -15.79
C TYR A 65 -6.94 -1.50 -16.44
N TRP A 66 -6.32 -0.40 -15.99
CA TRP A 66 -4.99 -0.01 -16.42
C TRP A 66 -3.93 -1.08 -16.14
N THR A 67 -4.07 -1.94 -15.12
CA THR A 67 -3.07 -2.96 -14.78
C THR A 67 -2.86 -3.99 -15.89
N ARG A 68 -3.83 -4.15 -16.79
CA ARG A 68 -3.83 -5.18 -17.86
C ARG A 68 -2.93 -4.82 -19.03
N ASP A 69 -3.01 -3.57 -19.48
CA ASP A 69 -2.41 -3.13 -20.75
C ASP A 69 -1.45 -1.94 -20.60
N TRP A 70 -1.20 -1.47 -19.37
CA TRP A 70 -0.36 -0.29 -19.16
C TRP A 70 1.10 -0.59 -19.42
N LYS A 71 1.54 -0.29 -20.65
CA LYS A 71 2.94 -0.22 -21.04
C LYS A 71 3.53 1.10 -20.53
N VAL A 72 3.99 1.08 -19.29
CA VAL A 72 4.58 2.25 -18.65
C VAL A 72 5.86 2.67 -19.39
N ASN A 73 5.98 3.94 -19.75
CA ASN A 73 7.22 4.50 -20.29
C ASN A 73 8.10 5.08 -19.17
N LYS A 74 9.32 5.47 -19.51
CA LYS A 74 10.30 5.99 -18.54
C LYS A 74 9.79 7.24 -17.81
N PRO A 75 9.29 8.30 -18.48
CA PRO A 75 8.72 9.47 -17.80
C PRO A 75 7.57 9.15 -16.84
N GLU A 76 6.66 8.26 -17.24
CA GLU A 76 5.54 7.81 -16.41
C GLU A 76 6.02 7.06 -15.16
N THR A 77 7.00 6.17 -15.33
CA THR A 77 7.60 5.41 -14.23
C THR A 77 8.31 6.32 -13.25
N GLU A 78 9.13 7.25 -13.75
CA GLU A 78 9.89 8.20 -12.93
C GLU A 78 8.96 9.11 -12.14
N PHE A 79 7.91 9.64 -12.80
CA PHE A 79 6.91 10.47 -12.13
C PHE A 79 6.24 9.72 -10.98
N ILE A 80 5.66 8.54 -11.25
CA ILE A 80 4.92 7.83 -10.20
C ILE A 80 5.87 7.35 -9.10
N ARG A 81 7.04 6.80 -9.42
CA ARG A 81 8.01 6.39 -8.39
C ARG A 81 8.40 7.56 -7.51
N ASN A 82 8.68 8.73 -8.08
CA ASN A 82 8.99 9.92 -7.30
C ASN A 82 7.85 10.29 -6.31
N LYS A 83 6.58 10.18 -6.74
CA LYS A 83 5.42 10.46 -5.87
C LYS A 83 5.15 9.36 -4.83
N LEU A 84 5.42 8.09 -5.16
CA LEU A 84 5.28 6.97 -4.22
C LEU A 84 6.37 6.97 -3.13
N LEU A 85 7.52 7.58 -3.43
CA LEU A 85 8.59 7.82 -2.46
C LEU A 85 8.30 9.02 -1.55
N GLN A 86 7.25 9.79 -1.77
CA GLN A 86 6.84 10.90 -0.90
C GLN A 86 5.66 10.50 0.00
N PRO A 87 5.43 11.15 1.15
CA PRO A 87 4.23 10.94 1.97
C PRO A 87 2.95 11.05 1.16
N ASN A 88 1.91 10.29 1.53
CA ASN A 88 0.62 10.34 0.85
C ASN A 88 -0.13 11.64 1.18
N THR A 89 0.35 12.73 0.59
CA THR A 89 -0.14 14.09 0.79
C THR A 89 -0.32 14.76 -0.57
N PRO A 90 -1.20 15.76 -0.66
CA PRO A 90 -1.36 16.55 -1.87
C PRO A 90 -0.05 17.12 -2.40
N PHE A 91 0.17 17.07 -3.71
CA PHE A 91 1.36 17.59 -4.38
C PHE A 91 0.99 18.51 -5.54
N SER A 92 1.83 19.49 -5.84
CA SER A 92 1.64 20.36 -7.00
C SER A 92 1.93 19.63 -8.31
N GLY A 93 1.17 19.93 -9.36
CA GLY A 93 1.46 19.47 -10.71
C GLY A 93 0.79 20.30 -11.79
N ASN A 94 1.50 20.50 -12.89
CA ASN A 94 1.01 21.24 -14.03
C ASN A 94 -0.04 20.41 -14.78
N LEU A 95 -1.30 20.86 -14.81
CA LEU A 95 -2.39 20.17 -15.52
C LEU A 95 -2.16 20.11 -17.03
N LEU A 96 -1.21 20.87 -17.59
CA LEU A 96 -0.82 20.78 -18.99
C LEU A 96 0.16 19.63 -19.29
N ASP A 97 0.84 19.11 -18.27
CA ASP A 97 1.80 18.01 -18.39
C ASP A 97 1.11 16.74 -18.95
N PRO A 98 1.67 16.11 -20.00
CA PRO A 98 1.05 14.97 -20.66
C PRO A 98 0.95 13.73 -19.77
N VAL A 99 1.90 13.50 -18.86
CA VAL A 99 1.91 12.39 -17.91
C VAL A 99 0.80 12.61 -16.87
N ILE A 100 0.70 13.82 -16.31
CA ILE A 100 -0.37 14.18 -15.36
C ILE A 100 -1.74 14.04 -16.02
N LYS A 101 -1.93 14.62 -17.21
CA LYS A 101 -3.20 14.51 -17.97
C LYS A 101 -3.58 13.05 -18.21
N LYS A 102 -2.62 12.21 -18.57
CA LYS A 102 -2.86 10.78 -18.78
C LYS A 102 -3.30 10.09 -17.49
N PHE A 103 -2.61 10.34 -16.37
CA PHE A 103 -2.94 9.71 -15.09
C PHE A 103 -4.27 10.19 -14.50
N ILE A 104 -4.67 11.44 -14.74
CA ILE A 104 -6.03 11.90 -14.43
C ILE A 104 -7.06 11.13 -15.26
N LYS A 105 -6.86 11.00 -16.57
CA LYS A 105 -7.76 10.23 -17.46
C LYS A 105 -7.85 8.74 -17.09
N MET A 106 -6.75 8.16 -16.60
CA MET A 106 -6.70 6.79 -16.11
C MET A 106 -7.34 6.63 -14.71
N GLY A 107 -7.66 7.74 -14.03
CA GLY A 107 -8.21 7.72 -12.68
C GLY A 107 -7.18 7.40 -11.59
N LEU A 108 -5.88 7.51 -11.87
CA LEU A 108 -4.81 7.24 -10.89
C LEU A 108 -4.62 8.41 -9.92
N ILE A 109 -4.75 9.64 -10.42
CA ILE A 109 -4.64 10.87 -9.67
C ILE A 109 -5.85 11.77 -9.95
N THR A 110 -6.18 12.63 -9.00
CA THR A 110 -7.28 13.60 -9.09
C THR A 110 -6.82 14.95 -8.56
N THR A 111 -7.47 16.02 -9.01
CA THR A 111 -7.35 17.34 -8.36
C THR A 111 -8.15 17.33 -7.07
N ILE A 112 -7.71 18.11 -6.08
CA ILE A 112 -8.44 18.28 -4.82
C ILE A 112 -9.65 19.19 -5.03
N ASN A 113 -9.46 20.23 -5.85
CA ASN A 113 -10.51 21.12 -6.35
C ASN A 113 -10.25 21.44 -7.82
N THR A 114 -11.30 21.79 -8.58
CA THR A 114 -11.19 22.09 -10.02
C THR A 114 -10.29 23.28 -10.34
N ASN A 115 -10.05 24.16 -9.36
CA ASN A 115 -9.22 25.37 -9.49
C ASN A 115 -7.82 25.20 -8.88
N ASP A 116 -7.50 24.02 -8.34
CA ASP A 116 -6.27 23.78 -7.61
C ASP A 116 -5.32 22.90 -8.45
N GLU A 117 -4.09 23.38 -8.66
CA GLU A 117 -3.00 22.58 -9.24
C GLU A 117 -2.45 21.54 -8.25
N ARG A 118 -3.06 21.42 -7.06
CA ARG A 118 -2.79 20.33 -6.12
C ARG A 118 -3.54 19.06 -6.51
N LEU A 119 -2.73 18.04 -6.72
CA LEU A 119 -3.10 16.70 -7.10
C LEU A 119 -2.93 15.76 -5.91
N THR A 120 -3.68 14.67 -5.93
CA THR A 120 -3.53 13.54 -5.01
C THR A 120 -3.80 12.24 -5.75
N PHE A 121 -3.36 11.11 -5.21
CA PHE A 121 -3.85 9.81 -5.67
C PHE A 121 -5.36 9.71 -5.44
N SER A 122 -6.08 9.09 -6.37
CA SER A 122 -7.55 9.01 -6.33
C SER A 122 -8.09 8.21 -5.14
N ALA A 123 -7.28 7.29 -4.61
CA ALA A 123 -7.57 6.53 -3.40
C ALA A 123 -6.27 5.96 -2.81
N PRO A 124 -6.16 5.77 -1.48
CA PRO A 124 -5.01 5.09 -0.88
C PRO A 124 -4.76 3.70 -1.45
N ILE A 125 -5.81 2.89 -1.68
CA ILE A 125 -5.64 1.59 -2.35
C ILE A 125 -5.08 1.69 -3.78
N MET A 126 -5.38 2.77 -4.51
CA MET A 126 -4.79 3.01 -5.83
C MET A 126 -3.27 3.15 -5.73
N ARG A 127 -2.83 3.91 -4.72
CA ARG A 127 -1.42 4.12 -4.40
C ARG A 127 -0.73 2.82 -3.97
N SER A 128 -1.39 1.98 -3.16
CA SER A 128 -0.88 0.67 -2.75
C SER A 128 -0.74 -0.28 -3.96
N VAL A 129 -1.74 -0.33 -4.85
CA VAL A 129 -1.67 -1.15 -6.07
C VAL A 129 -0.58 -0.64 -7.04
N LEU A 130 -0.43 0.67 -7.21
CA LEU A 130 0.66 1.26 -7.99
C LEU A 130 2.04 0.94 -7.40
N SER A 131 2.18 1.03 -6.07
CA SER A 131 3.39 0.61 -5.37
C SER A 131 3.68 -0.86 -5.61
N ASN A 132 2.62 -1.68 -5.57
CA ASN A 132 2.74 -3.09 -5.85
C ASN A 132 3.19 -3.37 -7.29
N TYR A 133 2.70 -2.60 -8.24
CA TYR A 133 3.03 -2.75 -9.65
C TYR A 133 4.47 -2.30 -9.97
N LEU A 134 4.93 -1.18 -9.38
CA LEU A 134 6.19 -0.52 -9.76
C LEU A 134 7.41 -0.90 -8.91
N PHE A 135 7.20 -1.33 -7.66
CA PHE A 135 8.24 -1.78 -6.74
C PHE A 135 8.23 -3.30 -6.61
N ASN A 136 8.26 -3.99 -7.76
CA ASN A 136 8.57 -5.41 -7.81
C ASN A 136 10.07 -5.59 -8.05
N ALA A 137 10.69 -6.49 -7.29
CA ALA A 137 12.03 -6.94 -7.62
C ALA A 137 11.99 -7.79 -8.91
N PRO A 138 13.02 -7.73 -9.76
CA PRO A 138 13.12 -8.59 -10.92
C PRO A 138 13.01 -10.07 -10.52
N LEU A 139 12.28 -10.86 -11.32
CA LEU A 139 12.13 -12.32 -11.17
C LEU A 139 13.47 -13.09 -11.21
N ASN A 140 14.57 -12.42 -11.57
CA ASN A 140 15.91 -13.00 -11.63
C ASN A 140 16.55 -13.19 -10.25
N VAL A 141 15.94 -12.68 -9.18
CA VAL A 141 16.31 -13.06 -7.82
C VAL A 141 15.55 -14.34 -7.51
N ASN A 142 16.26 -15.45 -7.24
CA ASN A 142 15.64 -16.69 -6.80
C ASN A 142 14.69 -16.39 -5.63
N GLN A 143 13.39 -16.54 -5.88
CA GLN A 143 12.39 -16.47 -4.84
C GLN A 143 12.69 -17.61 -3.88
N SER A 144 13.06 -17.26 -2.66
CA SER A 144 13.40 -18.22 -1.61
C SER A 144 12.46 -17.88 -0.46
N PRO A 145 11.23 -18.42 -0.50
CA PRO A 145 10.24 -18.10 0.52
C PRO A 145 10.81 -18.43 1.89
N SER A 146 10.49 -17.59 2.87
CA SER A 146 10.93 -17.76 4.24
C SER A 146 9.91 -18.58 5.01
N SER A 147 10.40 -19.45 5.89
CA SER A 147 9.56 -20.35 6.69
C SER A 147 9.17 -19.75 8.04
N THR A 148 9.99 -18.82 8.56
CA THR A 148 9.79 -18.16 9.86
C THR A 148 9.82 -16.64 9.73
N PHE A 149 9.31 -15.94 10.75
CA PHE A 149 9.36 -14.48 10.77
C PHE A 149 10.79 -13.95 10.84
N ASP A 150 11.65 -14.57 11.65
CA ASP A 150 13.05 -14.16 11.80
C ASP A 150 13.83 -14.34 10.49
N GLU A 151 13.63 -15.47 9.81
CA GLU A 151 14.22 -15.73 8.49
C GLU A 151 13.72 -14.71 7.46
N PHE A 152 12.42 -14.41 7.47
CA PHE A 152 11.81 -13.40 6.61
C PHE A 152 12.48 -12.04 6.82
N LEU A 153 12.54 -11.56 8.06
CA LEU A 153 13.17 -10.28 8.40
C LEU A 153 14.64 -10.23 7.98
N LEU A 154 15.43 -11.26 8.30
CA LEU A 154 16.84 -11.31 7.95
C LEU A 154 17.03 -11.22 6.42
N ARG A 155 16.33 -12.06 5.65
CA ARG A 155 16.48 -12.09 4.20
C ARG A 155 15.96 -10.82 3.52
N THR A 156 14.96 -10.14 4.08
CA THR A 156 14.52 -8.84 3.54
C THR A 156 15.64 -7.80 3.59
N ILE A 157 16.41 -7.77 4.68
CA ILE A 157 17.51 -6.82 4.89
C ILE A 157 18.69 -7.19 4.00
N GLU A 158 19.07 -8.48 3.92
CA GLU A 158 20.18 -8.96 3.08
C GLU A 158 20.00 -8.61 1.59
N ARG A 159 18.75 -8.53 1.13
CA ARG A 159 18.42 -8.25 -0.27
C ARG A 159 18.28 -6.77 -0.60
N MET A 160 18.40 -5.87 0.39
CA MET A 160 18.36 -4.43 0.16
C MET A 160 19.59 -3.99 -0.64
N SER A 161 19.36 -3.14 -1.63
CA SER A 161 20.38 -2.65 -2.54
C SER A 161 21.15 -1.49 -1.89
N SER A 162 22.42 -1.72 -1.64
CA SER A 162 23.30 -0.69 -1.08
C SER A 162 23.41 0.55 -1.99
N SER A 163 23.36 0.38 -3.32
CA SER A 163 23.37 1.51 -4.27
C SER A 163 22.08 2.31 -4.20
N THR A 164 20.92 1.64 -4.19
CA THR A 164 19.61 2.29 -4.04
C THR A 164 19.57 3.12 -2.76
N LEU A 165 20.06 2.58 -1.65
CA LEU A 165 20.11 3.30 -0.38
C LEU A 165 21.07 4.50 -0.46
N LYS A 166 22.30 4.32 -0.97
CA LYS A 166 23.29 5.41 -1.10
C LYS A 166 22.81 6.56 -1.96
N GLU A 167 22.05 6.29 -3.01
CA GLU A 167 21.49 7.30 -3.92
C GLU A 167 20.23 7.98 -3.36
N SER A 168 19.71 7.49 -2.23
CA SER A 168 18.44 7.93 -1.61
C SER A 168 18.62 8.84 -0.40
N LEU A 169 19.77 9.51 -0.29
CA LEU A 169 20.05 10.48 0.77
C LEU A 169 19.10 11.68 0.66
N GLY A 170 18.45 12.03 1.77
CA GLY A 170 17.58 13.21 1.86
C GLY A 170 18.36 14.52 2.03
N LYS A 171 17.70 15.56 2.56
CA LYS A 171 18.42 16.76 3.05
C LYS A 171 19.24 16.37 4.30
N GLY A 172 20.54 16.11 4.11
CA GLY A 172 21.49 15.69 5.15
C GLY A 172 22.26 14.41 4.79
N SER A 173 22.95 13.80 5.76
CA SER A 173 23.64 12.50 5.61
C SER A 173 22.72 11.29 5.88
N TYR A 174 21.40 11.50 5.92
CA TYR A 174 20.43 10.49 6.33
C TYR A 174 19.54 10.05 5.17
N LEU A 175 19.18 8.77 5.16
CA LEU A 175 18.22 8.19 4.21
C LEU A 175 16.82 8.78 4.43
N TYR A 176 16.12 9.09 3.34
CA TYR A 176 14.71 9.47 3.43
C TYR A 176 13.85 8.29 3.88
N GLU A 177 13.01 8.50 4.92
CA GLU A 177 12.27 7.43 5.61
C GLU A 177 11.52 6.52 4.64
N ARG A 178 10.71 7.14 3.80
CA ARG A 178 9.90 6.44 2.82
C ARG A 178 10.74 5.67 1.81
N THR A 179 11.96 6.11 1.51
CA THR A 179 12.77 5.45 0.49
C THR A 179 13.30 4.11 0.98
N TRP A 180 13.85 4.05 2.19
CA TRP A 180 14.33 2.78 2.73
C TRP A 180 13.16 1.86 3.13
N GLN A 181 12.00 2.40 3.51
CA GLN A 181 10.75 1.63 3.66
C GLN A 181 10.32 0.98 2.33
N MET A 182 10.31 1.73 1.22
CA MET A 182 9.96 1.18 -0.09
C MET A 182 11.01 0.21 -0.63
N GLU A 183 12.27 0.38 -0.25
CA GLU A 183 13.33 -0.59 -0.56
C GLU A 183 13.13 -1.90 0.22
N TRP A 184 12.78 -1.82 1.50
CA TRP A 184 12.39 -3.00 2.28
C TRP A 184 11.16 -3.69 1.68
N PHE A 185 10.14 -2.92 1.28
CA PHE A 185 8.95 -3.46 0.62
C PHE A 185 9.28 -4.22 -0.66
N ARG A 186 10.19 -3.67 -1.48
CA ARG A 186 10.66 -4.30 -2.72
C ARG A 186 11.33 -5.65 -2.43
N THR A 187 12.14 -5.75 -1.37
CA THR A 187 12.87 -6.98 -1.03
C THR A 187 11.99 -8.00 -0.31
N ALA A 188 11.06 -7.55 0.54
CA ALA A 188 10.05 -8.39 1.21
C ALA A 188 9.32 -9.29 0.21
N LYS A 189 8.95 -8.75 -0.96
CA LYS A 189 8.29 -9.50 -2.04
C LYS A 189 9.11 -10.64 -2.64
N THR A 190 10.43 -10.66 -2.44
CA THR A 190 11.31 -11.71 -2.99
C THR A 190 11.47 -12.91 -2.07
N VAL A 191 11.14 -12.74 -0.79
CA VAL A 191 11.36 -13.73 0.30
C VAL A 191 10.09 -14.03 1.08
N ILE A 192 8.98 -13.50 0.58
CA ILE A 192 7.69 -13.64 1.23
C ILE A 192 7.35 -15.12 1.42
N PRO A 193 6.77 -15.52 2.56
CA PRO A 193 6.37 -16.91 2.76
C PRO A 193 5.44 -17.41 1.66
N GLU A 194 5.42 -18.72 1.45
CA GLU A 194 4.49 -19.32 0.49
C GLU A 194 3.05 -18.98 0.86
N ASN A 195 2.24 -18.67 -0.14
CA ASN A 195 0.84 -18.25 0.00
C ASN A 195 0.63 -16.99 0.85
N ALA A 196 1.69 -16.20 1.08
CA ALA A 196 1.59 -14.96 1.83
C ALA A 196 1.63 -13.72 0.93
N SER A 197 1.18 -12.60 1.49
CA SER A 197 1.22 -11.30 0.83
C SER A 197 1.70 -10.18 1.73
N VAL A 198 2.30 -9.14 1.14
CA VAL A 198 2.78 -7.96 1.88
C VAL A 198 2.06 -6.73 1.37
N SER A 199 1.40 -6.04 2.31
CA SER A 199 0.65 -4.81 2.07
C SER A 199 1.40 -3.64 2.72
N SER A 200 1.54 -2.55 1.98
CA SER A 200 2.07 -1.27 2.48
C SER A 200 0.95 -0.29 2.80
N ASP A 201 1.24 0.73 3.61
CA ASP A 201 0.31 1.82 3.95
C ASP A 201 -0.94 1.34 4.74
N VAL A 202 -0.77 0.32 5.58
CA VAL A 202 -1.87 -0.36 6.29
C VAL A 202 -2.35 0.44 7.49
N GLY A 203 -1.46 1.04 8.28
CA GLY A 203 -1.85 1.79 9.48
C GLY A 203 -2.89 2.91 9.22
N GLY A 204 -2.69 3.70 8.17
CA GLY A 204 -3.63 4.76 7.78
C GLY A 204 -4.99 4.22 7.31
N SER A 205 -4.98 3.06 6.65
CA SER A 205 -6.18 2.41 6.12
C SER A 205 -7.09 1.85 7.23
N PHE A 206 -6.54 1.49 8.40
CA PHE A 206 -7.30 0.89 9.51
C PHE A 206 -7.59 1.85 10.66
N GLY A 207 -7.09 3.09 10.59
CA GLY A 207 -7.35 4.12 11.60
C GLY A 207 -6.80 3.76 12.99
N SER A 208 -5.81 2.86 13.05
CA SER A 208 -5.15 2.47 14.29
C SER A 208 -4.23 3.60 14.77
N VAL A 209 -4.17 3.80 16.09
CA VAL A 209 -3.27 4.77 16.73
C VAL A 209 -1.80 4.38 16.51
N GLY A 210 -1.54 3.06 16.38
CA GLY A 210 -0.32 2.51 15.80
C GLY A 210 -0.37 2.61 14.29
N PHE A 211 0.42 3.50 13.70
CA PHE A 211 0.80 3.33 12.30
C PHE A 211 1.58 2.02 12.21
N LEU A 212 1.18 1.17 11.27
CA LEU A 212 1.89 -0.03 10.88
C LEU A 212 2.36 0.21 9.46
N ASP A 213 3.67 0.20 9.25
CA ASP A 213 4.25 0.41 7.93
C ASP A 213 3.82 -0.70 6.95
N PHE A 214 3.90 -1.96 7.39
CA PHE A 214 3.57 -3.12 6.57
C PHE A 214 2.80 -4.21 7.32
N TYR A 215 1.91 -4.88 6.61
CA TYR A 215 1.22 -6.08 7.07
C TYR A 215 1.57 -7.25 6.16
N VAL A 216 1.93 -8.39 6.73
CA VAL A 216 2.16 -9.63 6.01
C VAL A 216 1.04 -10.61 6.33
N ASP A 217 0.18 -10.86 5.35
CA ASP A 217 -0.90 -11.83 5.43
C ASP A 217 -0.35 -13.21 5.05
N ASN A 218 -0.06 -14.05 6.04
CA ASN A 218 0.49 -15.39 5.87
C ASN A 218 -0.23 -16.44 6.74
N GLY A 219 -1.47 -16.16 7.14
CA GLY A 219 -2.19 -16.94 8.16
C GLY A 219 -1.80 -16.62 9.62
N HIS A 220 -0.66 -15.95 9.85
CA HIS A 220 -0.18 -15.52 11.18
C HIS A 220 -0.23 -14.00 11.41
N CYS A 221 -0.65 -13.21 10.41
CA CYS A 221 -0.96 -11.79 10.53
C CYS A 221 0.22 -10.94 11.06
N TRP A 222 1.41 -11.01 10.44
CA TRP A 222 2.57 -10.26 10.94
C TRP A 222 2.46 -8.76 10.67
N GLY A 223 2.70 -7.95 11.70
CA GLY A 223 2.91 -6.52 11.56
C GLY A 223 4.40 -6.18 11.55
N VAL A 224 4.83 -5.38 10.58
CA VAL A 224 6.20 -4.84 10.52
C VAL A 224 6.13 -3.31 10.59
N GLU A 225 6.74 -2.77 11.63
CA GLU A 225 7.02 -1.35 11.82
C GLU A 225 8.53 -1.16 11.73
N LEU A 226 8.99 -0.26 10.87
CA LEU A 226 10.42 -0.03 10.72
C LEU A 226 10.83 1.27 11.42
N THR A 227 11.96 1.24 12.12
CA THR A 227 12.48 2.42 12.83
C THR A 227 13.87 2.79 12.34
N ARG A 228 14.18 4.08 12.35
CA ARG A 228 15.51 4.59 12.02
C ARG A 228 16.39 4.57 13.25
N GLU A 229 17.47 3.79 13.26
CA GLU A 229 18.45 3.71 14.35
C GLU A 229 17.82 3.44 15.74
N GLY A 230 16.68 2.76 15.78
CA GLY A 230 15.93 2.51 17.02
C GLY A 230 15.31 3.77 17.64
N GLU A 231 15.25 4.88 16.89
CA GLU A 231 14.64 6.12 17.36
C GLU A 231 13.18 5.85 17.77
N LYS A 232 12.83 6.26 19.00
CA LYS A 232 11.47 6.16 19.55
C LYS A 232 10.90 4.74 19.67
N LEU A 233 11.71 3.67 19.65
CA LEU A 233 11.24 2.27 19.79
C LEU A 233 10.19 2.09 20.90
N LYS A 234 10.46 2.58 22.11
CA LYS A 234 9.49 2.50 23.24
C LYS A 234 8.16 3.20 22.95
N LYS A 235 8.18 4.33 22.23
CA LYS A 235 6.96 5.07 21.85
C LYS A 235 6.19 4.30 20.78
N HIS A 236 6.86 3.65 19.84
CA HIS A 236 6.20 2.82 18.82
C HIS A 236 5.61 1.56 19.46
N ALA A 237 6.37 0.84 20.29
CA ALA A 237 5.91 -0.36 21.01
C ALA A 237 4.66 -0.09 21.85
N LYS A 238 4.64 1.02 22.61
CA LYS A 238 3.47 1.44 23.40
C LYS A 238 2.17 1.59 22.60
N ARG A 239 2.23 1.88 21.30
CA ARG A 239 1.03 1.97 20.44
C ARG A 239 0.35 0.62 20.24
N PHE A 240 1.08 -0.47 20.46
CA PHE A 240 0.61 -1.84 20.31
C PHE A 240 0.31 -2.51 21.66
N GLU A 241 0.82 -1.96 22.77
CA GLU A 241 0.53 -2.43 24.14
C GLU A 241 -0.86 -2.00 24.66
N SER A 242 -1.52 -1.06 23.98
CA SER A 242 -2.75 -0.41 24.45
C SER A 242 -4.06 -1.00 23.87
N ASN A 243 -4.00 -2.15 23.19
CA ASN A 243 -5.16 -2.78 22.55
C ASN A 243 -5.63 -4.02 23.32
#